data_AF-D3FY76-F1
#
_entry.id   AF-D3FY76-F1
#
_cell.length_a   1.000
_cell.length_b   1.000
_cell.length_c   1.000
_cell.angle_alpha   90.00
_cell.angle_beta   90.00
_cell.angle_gamma   90.00
#
_symmetry.space_group_name_H-M   'P 1'
#
loop_
_entity.id
_entity.type
_entity.pdbx_description
1 polymer ?
#
loop_
_entity_poly.entity_id
_entity_poly.type
_entity_poly.pdbx_seq_one_letter_code
_entity_poly.pdbx_strand_id
1 'polypeptide(L)' 'MGKYQLDSKGKAAVTKFHEKQKPAKLDKKQRLEKIRAEYLKKKQTDK' A
#
# COMPACT_ATOMS: atom_id res chain seq x y z
N MET A 1 12.13 -16.07 29.26
CA MET A 1 11.63 -14.87 28.56
C MET A 1 12.15 -13.66 29.32
N GLY A 2 13.13 -12.93 28.79
CA GLY A 2 13.71 -11.77 29.47
C GLY A 2 12.67 -10.65 29.69
N LYS A 3 12.96 -9.73 30.60
CA LYS A 3 12.03 -8.65 31.05
C LYS A 3 11.43 -7.80 29.93
N TYR A 4 12.05 -7.81 28.74
CA TYR A 4 11.65 -7.04 27.55
C TYR A 4 11.40 -7.90 26.31
N GLN A 5 11.31 -9.22 26.47
CA GLN A 5 11.13 -10.12 25.35
C GLN A 5 9.65 -10.20 25.02
N LEU A 6 9.27 -9.70 23.84
CA LEU A 6 7.91 -9.87 23.33
C LEU A 6 7.62 -11.35 23.12
N ASP A 7 6.46 -11.77 23.61
CA ASP A 7 5.88 -13.07 23.30
C ASP A 7 5.56 -13.16 21.79
N SER A 8 5.17 -14.35 21.35
CA SER A 8 4.82 -14.59 19.94
C SER A 8 3.69 -13.67 19.46
N LYS A 9 2.70 -13.38 20.32
CA LYS A 9 1.58 -12.49 20.01
C LYS A 9 2.03 -11.03 19.88
N GLY A 10 2.90 -10.56 20.78
CA GLY A 10 3.48 -9.23 20.75
C GLY A 10 4.32 -9.00 19.49
N LYS A 11 5.13 -9.99 19.09
CA LYS A 11 5.87 -9.94 17.82
C LYS A 11 4.93 -9.80 16.63
N ALA A 12 3.85 -10.57 16.57
CA ALA A 12 2.85 -10.49 15.49
C ALA A 12 2.11 -9.15 15.45
N ALA A 13 1.81 -8.55 16.61
CA ALA A 13 1.20 -7.23 16.67
C ALA A 13 2.13 -6.13 16.16
N VAL A 14 3.41 -6.19 16.53
CA VAL A 14 4.44 -5.26 16.07
C VAL A 14 4.66 -5.39 14.57
N THR A 15 4.76 -6.60 14.02
CA THR A 15 4.90 -6.78 12.55
C THR A 15 3.69 -6.23 11.81
N LYS A 16 2.46 -6.53 12.27
CA LYS A 16 1.22 -6.00 11.69
C LYS A 16 1.15 -4.47 11.72
N PHE A 17 1.62 -3.85 12.81
CA PHE A 17 1.69 -2.39 12.90
C PHE A 17 2.63 -1.81 11.85
N HIS A 18 3.85 -2.36 11.73
CA HIS A 18 4.80 -1.92 10.73
C HIS A 18 4.31 -2.18 9.29
N GLU A 19 3.61 -3.27 9.02
CA GLU A 19 3.02 -3.53 7.71
C GLU A 19 1.95 -2.50 7.31
N LYS A 20 1.12 -2.07 8.27
CA LYS A 20 0.11 -1.04 8.04
C LYS A 20 0.70 0.36 7.89
N GLN A 21 1.75 0.65 8.66
CA GLN A 21 2.40 1.96 8.72
C GLN A 21 3.54 2.10 7.72
N LYS A 22 3.98 1.00 7.08
CA LYS A 22 4.75 1.07 5.84
C LYS A 22 3.93 1.97 4.93
N PRO A 23 4.46 3.15 4.57
CA PRO A 23 3.71 4.02 3.70
C PRO A 23 3.52 3.22 2.42
N ALA A 24 2.29 2.77 2.18
CA ALA A 24 1.86 2.28 0.90
C ALA A 24 1.92 3.50 -0.03
N LYS A 25 3.15 3.89 -0.39
CA LYS A 25 3.45 4.77 -1.50
C LYS A 25 3.21 3.97 -2.78
N LEU A 26 2.05 3.32 -2.88
CA LEU A 26 1.38 3.22 -4.17
C LEU A 26 1.19 4.68 -4.57
N ASP A 27 2.16 5.13 -5.35
CA ASP A 27 2.38 6.53 -5.63
C ASP A 27 1.07 7.02 -6.22
N LYS A 28 0.34 7.88 -5.49
CA LYS A 28 -0.99 8.34 -5.91
C LYS A 28 -0.93 8.89 -7.34
N LYS A 29 0.24 9.40 -7.73
CA LYS A 29 0.64 9.78 -9.08
C LYS A 29 0.53 8.64 -10.09
N GLN A 30 1.13 7.48 -9.85
CA GLN A 30 1.02 6.30 -10.72
C GLN A 30 -0.42 5.84 -10.90
N ARG A 31 -1.27 5.95 -9.86
CA ARG A 31 -2.70 5.64 -9.99
C ARG A 31 -3.42 6.65 -10.89
N LEU A 32 -3.15 7.95 -10.73
CA LEU A 32 -3.71 9.00 -11.56
C LEU A 32 -3.25 8.88 -13.03
N GLU A 33 -2.00 8.49 -13.26
CA GLU A 33 -1.46 8.25 -14.60
C GLU A 33 -2.16 7.08 -15.30
N LYS A 34 -2.40 5.97 -14.59
CA LYS A 34 -3.18 4.84 -15.12
C LYS A 34 -4.61 5.26 -15.50
N ILE A 35 -5.29 6.00 -14.63
CA ILE A 35 -6.65 6.51 -14.90
C ILE A 35 -6.66 7.45 -16.11
N ARG A 36 -5.67 8.35 -16.22
CA ARG A 36 -5.53 9.23 -17.39
C ARG A 36 -5.32 8.45 -18.68
N ALA A 37 -4.46 7.43 -18.66
CA ALA A 37 -4.20 6.59 -19.83
C ALA A 37 -5.45 5.82 -20.29
N GLU A 38 -6.19 5.23 -19.34
CA GLU A 38 -7.46 4.54 -19.62
C GLU A 38 -8.52 5.48 -20.22
N TYR A 39 -8.63 6.70 -19.68
CA TYR A 39 -9.57 7.71 -20.18
C TYR A 39 -9.24 8.14 -21.62
N LEU A 40 -7.97 8.43 -21.90
CA LEU A 40 -7.53 8.82 -23.24
C LEU A 40 -7.76 7.71 -24.27
N LYS A 41 -7.52 6.44 -23.89
CA LYS A 41 -7.78 5.29 -24.75
C LYS A 41 -9.27 5.17 -25.11
N LYS A 42 -10.17 5.30 -24.11
CA LYS A 42 -11.62 5.29 -24.35
C LYS A 42 -12.05 6.44 -25.28
N LYS A 43 -11.51 7.63 -25.07
CA LYS A 43 -11.81 8.80 -25.91
C LYS A 43 -11.36 8.63 -27.36
N GLN A 44 -10.28 7.89 -27.60
CA GLN A 44 -9.80 7.58 -28.95
C GLN A 44 -10.64 6.51 -29.63
N THR A 45 -11.23 5.57 -28.89
CA THR A 45 -12.08 4.52 -29.46
C THR A 45 -13.53 4.98 -29.71
N ASP A 46 -14.01 5.98 -28.97
CA ASP A 46 -15.34 6.58 -29.16
C ASP A 46 -15.39 7.63 -30.30
N LYS A 47 -14.26 7.88 -30.97
CA LYS A 47 -14.11 8.81 -32.09
C LYS A 47 -14.07 8.07 -33.41
#